data_AF-A0A2I0DR41-F1
#
_entry.id   AF-A0A2I0DR41-F1
#
_cell.length_a   1.000
_cell.length_b   1.000
_cell.length_c   1.000
_cell.angle_alpha   90.00
_cell.angle_beta   90.00
_cell.angle_gamma   90.00
#
_symmetry.space_group_name_H-M   'P 1'
#
loop_
_entity.id
_entity.type
_entity.pdbx_description
1 polymer ?
#
loop_
_entity_poly.entity_id
_entity_poly.type
_entity_poly.pdbx_seq_one_letter_code
_entity_poly.pdbx_strand_id
1 'polypeptide(L)'
;MIRILVLLLTFPIFAFALDYAEYPRFDSTQSYRRGDIVSYHNHLWVSKLPSVNHEPAKNSWKWGQVALTNIDEWRYGHLYFLGNAVSHQKKFYFVRKFGFAKPETNRGGYQWEAFSHPAIGYELPDIDYESANLAVDGVDSNFNGIRDDYEIFVVMEHTDPVLRHLGLQAAQLYRKLFAIARVDIDETSIQELALLTDQLVSLRVCNRQNIRTENGFNGYQHKYVNTPERFEEFLMAQKLLYEVLGDDYEPKVPSEPCKYITNIGGE
;
A
#
# COMPACT_ATOMS: atom_id res chain seq x y z
N MET A 1 65.64 -8.54 -5.96
CA MET A 1 64.59 -7.58 -5.53
C MET A 1 63.32 -7.88 -6.31
N ILE A 2 62.39 -8.64 -5.73
CA ILE A 2 61.09 -8.94 -6.35
C ILE A 2 60.11 -7.88 -5.85
N ARG A 3 59.65 -7.00 -6.75
CA ARG A 3 58.58 -6.03 -6.46
C ARG A 3 57.26 -6.78 -6.54
N ILE A 4 56.65 -7.04 -5.39
CA ILE A 4 55.27 -7.54 -5.31
C ILE A 4 54.34 -6.36 -5.61
N LEU A 5 53.75 -6.38 -6.80
CA LEU A 5 52.69 -5.46 -7.20
C LEU A 5 51.40 -5.91 -6.52
N VAL A 6 51.00 -5.24 -5.44
CA VAL A 6 49.72 -5.51 -4.77
C VAL A 6 48.61 -4.91 -5.64
N LEU A 7 47.89 -5.77 -6.35
CA LEU A 7 46.70 -5.41 -7.12
C LEU A 7 45.55 -5.16 -6.13
N LEU A 8 45.26 -3.90 -5.82
CA LEU A 8 44.07 -3.49 -5.08
C LEU A 8 42.84 -3.75 -5.96
N LEU A 9 42.18 -4.89 -5.75
CA LEU A 9 40.85 -5.18 -6.28
C LEU A 9 39.86 -4.17 -5.68
N THR A 10 39.61 -3.07 -6.38
CA THR A 10 38.48 -2.20 -6.10
C THR A 10 37.21 -2.93 -6.51
N PHE A 11 36.57 -3.62 -5.57
CA PHE A 11 35.22 -4.12 -5.78
C PHE A 11 34.31 -2.90 -6.00
N PRO A 12 33.59 -2.80 -7.14
CA PRO A 12 32.56 -1.80 -7.28
C PRO A 12 31.55 -2.03 -6.16
N ILE A 13 31.35 -1.02 -5.30
CA ILE A 13 30.27 -1.02 -4.33
C ILE A 13 28.99 -0.93 -5.16
N PHE A 14 28.39 -2.07 -5.46
CA PHE A 14 27.04 -2.11 -5.99
C PHE A 14 26.13 -1.57 -4.89
N ALA A 15 25.63 -0.35 -5.06
CA ALA A 15 24.56 0.18 -4.24
C ALA A 15 23.31 -0.67 -4.55
N PHE A 16 23.01 -1.60 -3.66
CA PHE A 16 21.72 -2.29 -3.64
C PHE A 16 20.66 -1.32 -3.14
N ALA A 17 19.48 -1.36 -3.76
CA ALA A 17 18.35 -0.60 -3.25
C ALA A 17 17.97 -1.17 -1.89
N LEU A 18 17.85 -0.30 -0.88
CA LEU A 18 17.31 -0.71 0.41
C LEU A 18 15.80 -0.84 0.31
N ASP A 19 15.27 -1.90 0.89
CA ASP A 19 13.82 -2.08 1.02
C ASP A 19 13.25 -1.19 2.13
N TYR A 20 11.99 -0.79 1.98
CA TYR A 20 11.25 -0.02 3.00
C TYR A 20 11.43 -0.59 4.41
N ALA A 21 11.35 -1.91 4.56
CA ALA A 21 11.46 -2.57 5.86
C ALA A 21 12.85 -2.45 6.52
N GLU A 22 13.88 -2.12 5.75
CA GLU A 22 15.26 -1.98 6.22
C GLU A 22 15.58 -0.58 6.75
N TYR A 23 14.73 0.42 6.46
CA TYR A 23 14.93 1.77 6.96
C TYR A 23 14.58 1.90 8.45
N PRO A 24 15.37 2.64 9.22
CA PRO A 24 15.11 2.82 10.64
C PRO A 24 13.77 3.51 10.86
N ARG A 25 12.99 2.98 11.80
CA ARG A 25 11.73 3.62 12.20
C ARG A 25 12.02 4.94 12.89
N PHE A 26 11.14 5.92 12.70
CA PHE A 26 11.20 7.17 13.43
C PHE A 26 11.10 6.94 14.95
N ASP A 27 11.97 7.62 15.69
CA ASP A 27 12.08 7.64 17.14
C ASP A 27 12.07 9.10 17.60
N SER A 28 11.07 9.46 18.41
CA SER A 28 10.89 10.83 18.90
C SER A 28 12.03 11.30 19.81
N THR A 29 12.79 10.37 20.39
CA THR A 29 13.92 10.67 21.28
C THR A 29 15.24 10.90 20.53
N GLN A 30 15.31 10.45 19.26
CA GLN A 30 16.51 10.57 18.45
C GLN A 30 16.65 11.98 17.86
N SER A 31 17.89 12.46 17.75
CA SER A 31 18.23 13.65 16.97
C SER A 31 18.53 13.28 15.53
N TYR A 32 17.78 13.90 14.62
CA TYR A 32 17.97 13.75 13.17
C TYR A 32 18.72 14.95 12.60
N ARG A 33 19.60 14.67 11.65
CA ARG A 33 20.33 15.64 10.83
C ARG A 33 19.74 15.68 9.44
N ARG A 34 20.03 16.76 8.72
CA ARG A 34 19.63 16.90 7.32
C ARG A 34 20.15 15.72 6.48
N GLY A 35 19.24 15.08 5.76
CA GLY A 35 19.49 13.92 4.92
C GLY A 35 19.32 12.58 5.63
N ASP A 36 19.05 12.56 6.93
CA ASP A 36 18.68 11.33 7.64
C ASP A 36 17.33 10.83 7.11
N ILE A 37 17.19 9.52 7.00
CA ILE A 37 16.04 8.85 6.41
C ILE A 37 15.39 7.98 7.47
N VAL A 38 14.07 8.04 7.58
CA VAL A 38 13.30 7.19 8.49
C VAL A 38 12.06 6.63 7.79
N SER A 39 11.62 5.46 8.24
CA SER A 39 10.29 4.93 7.97
C SER A 39 9.31 5.43 9.04
N TYR A 40 8.15 5.93 8.60
CA TYR A 40 7.08 6.36 9.49
C TYR A 40 5.74 6.29 8.76
N HIS A 41 4.76 5.61 9.36
CA HIS A 41 3.40 5.44 8.82
C HIS A 41 3.38 4.95 7.36
N ASN A 42 4.18 3.91 7.02
CA ASN A 42 4.26 3.33 5.67
C ASN A 42 4.80 4.27 4.59
N HIS A 43 5.46 5.35 5.00
CA HIS A 43 6.18 6.25 4.12
C HIS A 43 7.65 6.34 4.52
N LEU A 44 8.49 6.68 3.54
CA LEU A 44 9.86 7.11 3.78
C LEU A 44 9.92 8.63 3.87
N TRP A 45 10.70 9.12 4.82
CA TRP A 45 10.85 10.54 5.10
C TRP A 45 12.32 10.90 5.16
N VAL A 46 12.67 12.03 4.55
CA VAL A 46 14.03 12.59 4.58
C VAL A 46 14.04 13.88 5.37
N SER A 47 14.91 13.98 6.37
CA SER A 47 15.06 15.20 7.16
C SER A 47 15.63 16.33 6.31
N LYS A 48 14.90 17.44 6.23
CA LYS A 48 15.32 18.69 5.57
C LYS A 48 16.17 19.56 6.49
N LEU A 49 15.85 19.54 7.78
CA LEU A 49 16.48 20.37 8.82
C LEU A 49 16.67 19.54 10.10
N PRO A 50 17.70 19.84 10.91
CA PRO A 50 17.89 19.16 12.19
C PRO A 50 16.64 19.20 13.06
N SER A 51 16.29 18.06 13.65
CA SER A 51 15.04 17.91 14.41
C SER A 51 15.16 16.84 15.50
N VAL A 52 14.49 17.08 16.62
CA VAL A 52 14.28 16.14 17.73
C VAL A 52 12.80 16.20 18.07
N ASN A 53 12.16 15.07 18.34
CA ASN A 53 10.75 15.03 18.76
C ASN A 53 9.76 15.77 17.82
N HIS A 54 10.00 15.72 16.52
CA HIS A 54 9.09 16.27 15.51
C HIS A 54 8.70 15.18 14.51
N GLU A 55 7.46 14.72 14.62
CA GLU A 55 6.91 13.68 13.76
C GLU A 55 6.93 14.10 12.27
N PRO A 56 7.32 13.21 11.35
CA PRO A 56 7.42 13.53 9.93
C PRO A 56 6.12 14.02 9.30
N ALA A 57 5.00 13.30 9.51
CA ALA A 57 3.70 13.62 8.93
C ALA A 57 3.17 15.00 9.35
N LYS A 58 3.45 15.42 10.59
CA LYS A 58 2.98 16.71 11.13
C LYS A 58 3.90 17.89 10.84
N ASN A 59 5.09 17.67 10.26
CA ASN A 59 6.13 18.70 10.12
C ASN A 59 6.81 18.72 8.74
N SER A 60 6.06 19.05 7.69
CA SER A 60 6.53 19.12 6.29
C SER A 60 7.68 20.13 6.04
N TRP A 61 7.88 21.09 6.94
CA TRP A 61 9.04 22.00 6.91
C TRP A 61 10.35 21.32 7.31
N LYS A 62 10.29 20.36 8.23
CA LYS A 62 11.45 19.62 8.74
C LYS A 62 11.67 18.31 7.99
N TRP A 63 10.63 17.76 7.38
CA TRP A 63 10.66 16.48 6.69
C TRP A 63 10.17 16.59 5.25
N GLY A 64 10.78 15.83 4.35
CA GLY A 64 10.31 15.63 2.98
C GLY A 64 9.89 14.18 2.81
N GLN A 65 8.63 13.96 2.50
CA GLN A 65 8.14 12.65 2.13
C GLN A 65 8.78 12.22 0.81
N VAL A 66 9.22 10.97 0.74
CA VAL A 66 9.72 10.38 -0.50
C VAL A 66 8.56 10.12 -1.44
N ALA A 67 8.66 10.61 -2.67
CA ALA A 67 7.63 10.39 -3.68
C ALA A 67 7.55 8.91 -4.08
N LEU A 68 6.35 8.33 -4.01
CA LEU A 68 6.07 6.97 -4.46
C LEU A 68 5.32 6.94 -5.80
N THR A 69 4.70 8.06 -6.17
CA THR A 69 3.99 8.27 -7.44
C THR A 69 4.69 9.34 -8.29
N ASN A 70 4.27 9.47 -9.55
CA ASN A 70 4.81 10.46 -10.49
C ASN A 70 6.35 10.43 -10.59
N ILE A 71 6.92 9.23 -10.57
CA ILE A 71 8.37 9.02 -10.59
C ILE A 71 8.87 9.05 -12.04
N ASP A 72 9.37 10.21 -12.46
CA ASP A 72 9.94 10.41 -13.79
C ASP A 72 11.32 9.76 -13.97
N GLU A 73 11.72 9.49 -15.22
CA GLU A 73 13.10 9.14 -15.52
C GLU A 73 14.05 10.31 -15.20
N TRP A 74 15.21 10.01 -14.62
CA TRP A 74 16.24 11.00 -14.30
C TRP A 74 16.72 11.75 -15.56
N ARG A 75 16.82 13.07 -15.48
CA ARG A 75 17.25 13.94 -16.59
C ARG A 75 18.49 14.75 -16.22
N TYR A 76 19.43 14.81 -17.16
CA TYR A 76 20.61 15.66 -17.03
C TYR A 76 20.23 17.15 -16.98
N GLY A 77 20.87 17.91 -16.10
CA GLY A 77 20.65 19.36 -15.96
C GLY A 77 19.39 19.74 -15.17
N HIS A 78 18.58 18.76 -14.76
CA HIS A 78 17.43 19.00 -13.90
C HIS A 78 17.85 19.02 -12.42
N LEU A 79 17.26 19.94 -11.66
CA LEU A 79 17.47 20.02 -10.22
C LEU A 79 16.35 19.28 -9.49
N TYR A 80 16.72 18.44 -8.54
CA TYR A 80 15.79 17.66 -7.72
C TYR A 80 15.96 18.00 -6.24
N PHE A 81 14.84 18.18 -5.56
CA PHE A 81 14.78 18.51 -4.14
C PHE A 81 14.66 17.25 -3.28
N LEU A 82 14.97 17.39 -1.99
CA LEU A 82 14.86 16.34 -0.98
C LEU A 82 13.50 15.63 -1.05
N GLY A 83 13.54 14.29 -1.12
CA GLY A 83 12.35 13.45 -1.22
C GLY A 83 11.83 13.24 -2.65
N ASN A 84 12.25 14.03 -3.64
CA ASN A 84 11.90 13.72 -5.04
C ASN A 84 12.50 12.38 -5.43
N ALA A 85 11.71 11.57 -6.12
CA ALA A 85 12.13 10.28 -6.64
C ALA A 85 12.29 10.33 -8.16
N VAL A 86 13.21 9.52 -8.68
CA VAL A 86 13.44 9.32 -10.12
C VAL A 86 13.66 7.84 -10.42
N SER A 87 13.35 7.43 -11.63
CA SER A 87 13.77 6.15 -12.17
C SER A 87 15.03 6.29 -13.01
N HIS A 88 15.95 5.34 -12.91
CA HIS A 88 17.12 5.26 -13.79
C HIS A 88 17.57 3.81 -13.91
N GLN A 89 17.74 3.31 -15.14
CA GLN A 89 18.19 1.93 -15.39
C GLN A 89 17.37 0.87 -14.64
N LYS A 90 16.03 1.05 -14.60
CA LYS A 90 15.07 0.17 -13.91
C LYS A 90 15.20 0.14 -12.37
N LYS A 91 15.94 1.06 -11.78
CA LYS A 91 16.00 1.29 -10.33
C LYS A 91 15.33 2.61 -9.97
N PHE A 92 14.85 2.70 -8.75
CA PHE A 92 14.29 3.92 -8.19
C PHE A 92 15.27 4.54 -7.21
N TYR A 93 15.37 5.87 -7.26
CA TYR A 93 16.22 6.64 -6.37
C TYR A 93 15.44 7.82 -5.83
N PHE A 94 15.67 8.19 -4.57
CA PHE A 94 15.22 9.48 -4.07
C PHE A 94 16.38 10.36 -3.64
N VAL A 95 16.15 11.67 -3.68
CA VAL A 95 17.15 12.65 -3.28
C VAL A 95 17.23 12.70 -1.76
N ARG A 96 18.39 12.33 -1.20
CA ARG A 96 18.72 12.51 0.22
C ARG A 96 19.53 13.78 0.51
N LYS A 97 20.03 14.46 -0.52
CA LYS A 97 20.72 15.77 -0.42
C LYS A 97 20.25 16.75 -1.50
N PHE A 98 21.16 17.31 -2.30
CA PHE A 98 20.83 18.20 -3.41
C PHE A 98 21.09 17.45 -4.71
N GLY A 99 20.02 17.06 -5.41
CA GLY A 99 20.08 16.09 -6.51
C GLY A 99 20.28 16.76 -7.87
N PHE A 100 21.41 16.49 -8.53
CA PHE A 100 21.67 16.98 -9.89
C PHE A 100 22.66 16.09 -10.66
N ALA A 101 23.54 15.37 -9.97
CA ALA A 101 24.42 14.41 -10.61
C ALA A 101 23.65 13.14 -10.97
N LYS A 102 24.18 12.39 -11.94
CA LYS A 102 23.65 11.08 -12.32
C LYS A 102 23.78 10.08 -11.15
N PRO A 103 22.73 9.33 -10.77
CA PRO A 103 22.74 8.48 -9.56
C PRO A 103 23.92 7.52 -9.44
N GLU A 104 24.24 6.79 -10.51
CA GLU A 104 25.30 5.76 -10.54
C GLU A 104 26.75 6.32 -10.55
N THR A 105 26.93 7.62 -10.42
CA THR A 105 28.27 8.23 -10.32
C THR A 105 28.71 8.33 -8.87
N ASN A 106 30.02 8.42 -8.61
CA ASN A 106 30.54 8.66 -7.26
C ASN A 106 29.86 9.87 -6.59
N ARG A 107 29.63 10.95 -7.32
CA ARG A 107 28.91 12.14 -6.82
C ARG A 107 27.43 11.85 -6.61
N GLY A 108 26.81 11.08 -7.50
CA GLY A 108 25.43 10.64 -7.41
C GLY A 108 25.15 9.83 -6.16
N GLY A 109 26.03 8.88 -5.80
CA GLY A 109 25.90 8.08 -4.58
C GLY A 109 25.86 8.91 -3.28
N TYR A 110 26.38 10.14 -3.28
CA TYR A 110 26.23 11.05 -2.13
C TYR A 110 24.90 11.81 -2.11
N GLN A 111 24.21 11.91 -3.25
CA GLN A 111 23.00 12.73 -3.44
C GLN A 111 21.72 11.89 -3.45
N TRP A 112 21.82 10.68 -3.98
CA TRP A 112 20.73 9.76 -4.24
C TRP A 112 20.83 8.56 -3.31
N GLU A 113 19.69 8.06 -2.89
CA GLU A 113 19.53 6.77 -2.21
C GLU A 113 18.73 5.86 -3.15
N ALA A 114 19.24 4.67 -3.44
CA ALA A 114 18.48 3.67 -4.18
C ALA A 114 17.48 2.99 -3.22
N PHE A 115 16.23 2.82 -3.64
CA PHE A 115 15.20 2.28 -2.75
C PHE A 115 14.18 1.39 -3.48
N SER A 116 13.56 0.49 -2.72
CA SER A 116 12.32 -0.18 -3.08
C SER A 116 11.24 0.11 -2.04
N HIS A 117 10.00 0.13 -2.49
CA HIS A 117 8.84 0.29 -1.63
C HIS A 117 7.63 -0.41 -2.27
N PRO A 118 6.83 -1.20 -1.53
CA PRO A 118 5.69 -1.92 -2.09
C PRO A 118 4.70 -1.00 -2.81
N ALA A 119 4.45 0.19 -2.24
CA ALA A 119 3.55 1.18 -2.79
C ALA A 119 4.13 2.05 -3.93
N ILE A 120 5.26 1.70 -4.57
CA ILE A 120 5.70 2.42 -5.78
C ILE A 120 4.60 2.36 -6.85
N GLY A 121 4.29 3.53 -7.43
CA GLY A 121 3.20 3.71 -8.37
C GLY A 121 1.81 3.84 -7.74
N TYR A 122 1.73 3.90 -6.40
CA TYR A 122 0.47 4.01 -5.66
C TYR A 122 0.55 5.10 -4.59
N GLU A 123 -0.50 5.91 -4.48
CA GLU A 123 -0.60 6.94 -3.45
C GLU A 123 -1.28 6.35 -2.21
N LEU A 124 -0.51 6.15 -1.13
CA LEU A 124 -1.08 5.65 0.12
C LEU A 124 -1.89 6.76 0.81
N PRO A 125 -3.03 6.42 1.45
CA PRO A 125 -3.79 7.37 2.24
C PRO A 125 -3.01 7.81 3.49
N ASP A 126 -3.18 9.07 3.89
CA ASP A 126 -2.63 9.58 5.16
C ASP A 126 -3.54 9.15 6.31
N ILE A 127 -3.10 8.16 7.08
CA ILE A 127 -3.90 7.60 8.15
C ILE A 127 -3.57 8.26 9.49
N ASP A 128 -4.60 8.79 10.13
CA ASP A 128 -4.56 9.12 11.55
C ASP A 128 -4.85 7.87 12.39
N TYR A 129 -3.80 7.21 12.86
CA TYR A 129 -3.91 5.97 13.65
C TYR A 129 -4.66 6.14 14.98
N GLU A 130 -4.80 7.37 15.50
CA GLU A 130 -5.61 7.61 16.71
C GLU A 130 -7.11 7.49 16.42
N SER A 131 -7.53 7.78 15.19
CA SER A 131 -8.94 7.75 14.80
C SER A 131 -9.34 6.54 13.93
N ALA A 132 -8.38 5.85 13.30
CA ALA A 132 -8.61 4.76 12.35
C ALA A 132 -9.52 3.60 12.84
N ASN A 133 -9.54 3.33 14.15
CA ASN A 133 -10.32 2.23 14.75
C ASN A 133 -11.57 2.69 15.51
N LEU A 134 -11.89 3.98 15.49
CA LEU A 134 -12.99 4.51 16.30
C LEU A 134 -14.38 4.16 15.75
N ALA A 135 -14.48 3.78 14.47
CA ALA A 135 -15.74 3.43 13.81
C ALA A 135 -15.65 2.08 13.09
N VAL A 136 -16.81 1.41 12.99
CA VAL A 136 -16.98 0.17 12.20
C VAL A 136 -16.54 0.39 10.75
N ASP A 137 -16.99 1.48 10.14
CA ASP A 137 -16.62 1.86 8.77
C ASP A 137 -15.16 2.28 8.65
N GLY A 138 -14.55 2.67 9.78
CA GLY A 138 -13.22 3.27 9.88
C GLY A 138 -13.13 4.61 9.16
N VAL A 139 -11.91 4.92 8.71
CA VAL A 139 -11.56 6.18 8.06
C VAL A 139 -11.25 5.89 6.59
N ASP A 140 -11.78 6.73 5.70
CA ASP A 140 -11.53 6.78 4.25
C ASP A 140 -11.19 8.23 3.92
N SER A 141 -9.91 8.59 4.07
CA SER A 141 -9.46 9.98 4.01
C SER A 141 -9.41 10.52 2.58
N ASN A 142 -9.25 9.64 1.60
CA ASN A 142 -9.18 9.99 0.18
C ASN A 142 -10.53 9.83 -0.54
N PHE A 143 -11.59 9.42 0.17
CA PHE A 143 -12.95 9.21 -0.33
C PHE A 143 -13.04 8.26 -1.52
N ASN A 144 -12.11 7.30 -1.63
CA ASN A 144 -12.11 6.32 -2.71
C ASN A 144 -13.06 5.14 -2.43
N GLY A 145 -13.65 5.10 -1.24
CA GLY A 145 -14.56 4.08 -0.79
C GLY A 145 -13.91 2.84 -0.19
N ILE A 146 -12.63 2.91 0.14
CA ILE A 146 -11.85 1.87 0.78
C ILE A 146 -11.34 2.44 2.10
N ARG A 147 -11.43 1.65 3.15
CA ARG A 147 -10.93 2.04 4.47
C ARG A 147 -9.40 2.10 4.43
N ASP A 148 -8.82 3.19 4.92
CA ASP A 148 -7.39 3.52 4.79
C ASP A 148 -6.48 2.41 5.36
N ASP A 149 -6.82 1.84 6.53
CA ASP A 149 -6.04 0.77 7.17
C ASP A 149 -5.97 -0.50 6.30
N TYR A 150 -7.06 -0.81 5.60
CA TYR A 150 -7.17 -1.94 4.70
C TYR A 150 -6.47 -1.66 3.36
N GLU A 151 -6.63 -0.46 2.82
CA GLU A 151 -5.94 -0.03 1.59
C GLU A 151 -4.42 -0.15 1.76
N ILE A 152 -3.90 0.41 2.85
CA ILE A 152 -2.49 0.31 3.23
C ILE A 152 -2.08 -1.16 3.33
N PHE A 153 -2.86 -2.02 4.00
CA PHE A 153 -2.55 -3.44 4.09
C PHE A 153 -2.39 -4.08 2.70
N VAL A 154 -3.38 -3.89 1.81
CA VAL A 154 -3.37 -4.51 0.48
C VAL A 154 -2.17 -4.06 -0.33
N VAL A 155 -1.86 -2.76 -0.31
CA VAL A 155 -0.78 -2.18 -1.10
C VAL A 155 0.59 -2.57 -0.56
N MET A 156 0.73 -2.64 0.77
CA MET A 156 2.00 -2.96 1.42
C MET A 156 2.32 -4.46 1.42
N GLU A 157 1.30 -5.33 1.50
CA GLU A 157 1.47 -6.78 1.50
C GLU A 157 1.67 -7.34 0.07
N HIS A 158 1.06 -6.73 -0.94
CA HIS A 158 1.04 -7.28 -2.30
C HIS A 158 1.72 -6.36 -3.31
N THR A 159 2.90 -6.80 -3.77
CA THR A 159 3.62 -6.19 -4.90
C THR A 159 3.09 -6.65 -6.25
N ASP A 160 2.41 -7.81 -6.31
CA ASP A 160 1.72 -8.26 -7.51
C ASP A 160 0.51 -7.34 -7.81
N PRO A 161 0.45 -6.72 -8.99
CA PRO A 161 -0.62 -5.79 -9.34
C PRO A 161 -2.01 -6.46 -9.42
N VAL A 162 -2.08 -7.73 -9.79
CA VAL A 162 -3.33 -8.51 -9.86
C VAL A 162 -3.87 -8.78 -8.47
N LEU A 163 -3.02 -9.23 -7.54
CA LEU A 163 -3.44 -9.44 -6.15
C LEU A 163 -3.82 -8.12 -5.49
N ARG A 164 -3.02 -7.06 -5.69
CA ARG A 164 -3.35 -5.72 -5.19
C ARG A 164 -4.73 -5.27 -5.67
N HIS A 165 -4.98 -5.33 -6.97
CA HIS A 165 -6.27 -4.94 -7.55
C HIS A 165 -7.43 -5.79 -7.02
N LEU A 166 -7.24 -7.11 -6.91
CA LEU A 166 -8.21 -8.01 -6.30
C LEU A 166 -8.53 -7.61 -4.84
N GLY A 167 -7.52 -7.25 -4.05
CA GLY A 167 -7.69 -6.80 -2.68
C GLY A 167 -8.49 -5.50 -2.57
N LEU A 168 -8.23 -4.52 -3.45
CA LEU A 168 -8.98 -3.27 -3.50
C LEU A 168 -10.45 -3.50 -3.92
N GLN A 169 -10.69 -4.39 -4.89
CA GLN A 169 -12.05 -4.81 -5.28
C GLN A 169 -12.78 -5.54 -4.14
N ALA A 170 -12.06 -6.37 -3.38
CA ALA A 170 -12.61 -7.04 -2.21
C ALA A 170 -13.09 -6.03 -1.15
N ALA A 171 -12.36 -4.94 -0.91
CA ALA A 171 -12.82 -3.88 -0.01
C ALA A 171 -14.14 -3.26 -0.45
N GLN A 172 -14.29 -2.96 -1.74
CA GLN A 172 -15.54 -2.37 -2.27
C GLN A 172 -16.73 -3.32 -2.04
N LEU A 173 -16.54 -4.62 -2.21
CA LEU A 173 -17.57 -5.62 -1.93
C LEU A 173 -17.89 -5.72 -0.44
N TYR A 174 -16.89 -5.72 0.44
CA TYR A 174 -17.14 -5.74 1.88
C TYR A 174 -17.80 -4.47 2.38
N ARG A 175 -17.49 -3.30 1.79
CA ARG A 175 -18.17 -2.05 2.08
C ARG A 175 -19.65 -2.12 1.72
N LYS A 176 -19.97 -2.62 0.52
CA LYS A 176 -21.36 -2.85 0.10
C LYS A 176 -22.09 -3.79 1.05
N LEU A 177 -21.43 -4.87 1.48
CA LEU A 177 -21.97 -5.79 2.46
C LEU A 177 -22.27 -5.08 3.78
N PHE A 178 -21.35 -4.26 4.30
CA PHE A 178 -21.56 -3.51 5.56
C PHE A 178 -22.68 -2.48 5.43
N ALA A 179 -22.82 -1.83 4.27
CA ALA A 179 -23.90 -0.89 4.02
C ALA A 179 -25.28 -1.57 4.16
N ILE A 180 -25.41 -2.82 3.73
CA ILE A 180 -26.67 -3.57 3.82
C ILE A 180 -27.15 -3.78 5.25
N ALA A 181 -26.23 -3.97 6.22
CA ALA A 181 -26.63 -4.12 7.63
C ALA A 181 -27.40 -2.92 8.20
N ARG A 182 -27.39 -1.77 7.50
CA ARG A 182 -27.93 -0.49 7.97
C ARG A 182 -28.98 0.12 7.04
N VAL A 183 -29.28 -0.54 5.92
CA VAL A 183 -30.26 -0.06 4.94
C VAL A 183 -31.60 -0.73 5.23
N ASP A 184 -32.69 0.04 5.05
CA ASP A 184 -34.02 -0.54 5.06
C ASP A 184 -34.22 -1.38 3.79
N ILE A 185 -34.62 -2.64 3.94
CA ILE A 185 -34.68 -3.61 2.83
C ILE A 185 -35.60 -3.10 1.71
N ASP A 186 -36.60 -2.30 2.08
CA ASP A 186 -37.54 -1.67 1.16
C ASP A 186 -36.86 -0.74 0.12
N GLU A 187 -35.66 -0.23 0.42
CA GLU A 187 -34.89 0.65 -0.48
C GLU A 187 -33.93 -0.12 -1.42
N THR A 188 -33.61 -1.39 -1.13
CA THR A 188 -32.66 -2.19 -1.92
C THR A 188 -33.38 -3.28 -2.70
N SER A 189 -33.09 -3.41 -4.00
CA SER A 189 -33.73 -4.47 -4.79
C SER A 189 -33.17 -5.85 -4.44
N ILE A 190 -34.02 -6.88 -4.42
CA ILE A 190 -33.62 -8.28 -4.23
C ILE A 190 -32.55 -8.68 -5.27
N GLN A 191 -32.63 -8.12 -6.48
CA GLN A 191 -31.66 -8.36 -7.54
C GLN A 191 -30.26 -7.83 -7.21
N GLU A 192 -30.14 -6.67 -6.55
CA GLU A 192 -28.86 -6.13 -6.10
C GLU A 192 -28.24 -6.95 -4.98
N LEU A 193 -29.06 -7.42 -4.03
CA LEU A 193 -28.62 -8.29 -2.94
C LEU A 193 -28.15 -9.66 -3.46
N ALA A 194 -28.87 -10.22 -4.43
CA ALA A 194 -28.49 -11.43 -5.15
C ALA A 194 -27.15 -11.24 -5.88
N LEU A 195 -27.00 -10.15 -6.63
CA LEU A 195 -25.76 -9.84 -7.34
C LEU A 195 -24.57 -9.67 -6.38
N LEU A 196 -24.75 -8.97 -5.26
CA LEU A 196 -23.69 -8.84 -4.26
C LEU A 196 -23.31 -10.21 -3.67
N THR A 197 -24.30 -11.08 -3.42
CA THR A 197 -24.06 -12.43 -2.91
C THR A 197 -23.25 -13.26 -3.90
N ASP A 198 -23.60 -13.22 -5.19
CA ASP A 198 -22.84 -13.87 -6.28
C ASP A 198 -21.38 -13.37 -6.32
N GLN A 199 -21.18 -12.06 -6.18
CA GLN A 199 -19.86 -11.43 -6.13
C GLN A 199 -19.05 -11.85 -4.90
N LEU A 200 -19.65 -11.87 -3.71
CA LEU A 200 -18.99 -12.30 -2.47
C LEU A 200 -18.58 -13.77 -2.51
N VAL A 201 -19.44 -14.64 -3.04
CA VAL A 201 -19.12 -16.06 -3.21
C VAL A 201 -18.02 -16.24 -4.25
N SER A 202 -18.09 -15.53 -5.37
CA SER A 202 -17.06 -15.54 -6.41
C SER A 202 -15.70 -15.06 -5.87
N LEU A 203 -15.67 -14.00 -5.05
CA LEU A 203 -14.48 -13.54 -4.35
C LEU A 203 -13.91 -14.63 -3.43
N ARG A 204 -14.77 -15.34 -2.69
CA ARG A 204 -14.33 -16.43 -1.80
C ARG A 204 -13.73 -17.60 -2.59
N VAL A 205 -14.31 -17.95 -3.74
CA VAL A 205 -13.76 -18.99 -4.63
C VAL A 205 -12.43 -18.54 -5.22
N CYS A 206 -12.34 -17.29 -5.69
CA CYS A 206 -11.09 -16.71 -6.18
C CYS A 206 -9.99 -16.73 -5.11
N ASN A 207 -10.29 -16.27 -3.88
CA ASN A 207 -9.33 -16.30 -2.79
C ASN A 207 -8.84 -17.73 -2.51
N ARG A 208 -9.73 -18.73 -2.53
CA ARG A 208 -9.33 -20.15 -2.38
C ARG A 208 -8.43 -20.66 -3.51
N GLN A 209 -8.61 -20.16 -4.74
CA GLN A 209 -7.72 -20.49 -5.85
C GLN A 209 -6.32 -19.90 -5.60
N ASN A 210 -6.25 -18.59 -5.27
CA ASN A 210 -4.98 -17.92 -4.98
C ASN A 210 -4.26 -18.51 -3.76
N ILE A 211 -4.97 -18.92 -2.69
CA ILE A 211 -4.35 -19.57 -1.51
C ILE A 211 -3.60 -20.86 -1.91
N ARG A 212 -4.06 -21.56 -2.96
CA ARG A 212 -3.43 -22.81 -3.42
C ARG A 212 -2.20 -22.59 -4.29
N THR A 213 -2.12 -21.44 -4.96
CA THR A 213 -1.06 -21.14 -5.93
C THR A 213 -0.02 -20.17 -5.38
N GLU A 214 -0.43 -19.25 -4.52
CA GLU A 214 0.41 -18.19 -3.94
C GLU A 214 0.80 -18.53 -2.52
N ASN A 215 2.11 -18.66 -2.29
CA ASN A 215 2.63 -18.96 -0.96
C ASN A 215 2.46 -17.75 -0.02
N GLY A 216 1.89 -17.96 1.17
CA GLY A 216 1.68 -16.90 2.16
C GLY A 216 0.42 -16.06 1.97
N PHE A 217 -0.36 -16.26 0.90
CA PHE A 217 -1.64 -15.58 0.73
C PHE A 217 -2.74 -16.19 1.61
N ASN A 218 -3.41 -15.37 2.42
CA ASN A 218 -4.46 -15.81 3.37
C ASN A 218 -5.85 -15.23 3.07
N GLY A 219 -6.02 -14.59 1.90
CA GLY A 219 -7.23 -13.86 1.57
C GLY A 219 -7.37 -12.53 2.33
N TYR A 220 -8.39 -11.76 1.98
CA TYR A 220 -8.50 -10.37 2.41
C TYR A 220 -9.45 -10.13 3.59
N GLN A 221 -10.44 -11.01 3.77
CA GLN A 221 -11.55 -10.78 4.71
C GLN A 221 -11.07 -10.49 6.14
N HIS A 222 -10.04 -11.20 6.60
CA HIS A 222 -9.53 -11.07 7.96
C HIS A 222 -8.91 -9.70 8.28
N LYS A 223 -8.46 -8.95 7.25
CA LYS A 223 -7.98 -7.57 7.42
C LYS A 223 -9.10 -6.56 7.32
N TYR A 224 -10.13 -6.85 6.53
CA TYR A 224 -11.31 -5.99 6.49
C TYR A 224 -12.11 -6.09 7.79
N VAL A 225 -12.19 -7.29 8.37
CA VAL A 225 -12.97 -7.62 9.57
C VAL A 225 -12.01 -7.82 10.76
N ASN A 226 -11.22 -6.78 11.06
CA ASN A 226 -10.10 -6.81 12.00
C ASN A 226 -10.44 -6.36 13.43
N THR A 227 -11.71 -6.03 13.73
CA THR A 227 -12.19 -5.75 15.09
C THR A 227 -13.45 -6.56 15.41
N PRO A 228 -13.78 -6.80 16.70
CA PRO A 228 -15.01 -7.48 17.10
C PRO A 228 -16.28 -6.82 16.54
N GLU A 229 -16.36 -5.49 16.58
CA GLU A 229 -17.51 -4.72 16.10
C GLU A 229 -17.69 -4.89 14.60
N ARG A 230 -16.58 -4.88 13.84
CA ARG A 230 -16.59 -5.16 12.39
C ARG A 230 -17.02 -6.59 12.11
N PHE A 231 -16.65 -7.54 12.98
CA PHE A 231 -17.07 -8.94 12.84
C PHE A 231 -18.56 -9.13 13.11
N GLU A 232 -19.10 -8.46 14.13
CA GLU A 232 -20.54 -8.45 14.40
C GLU A 232 -21.33 -7.88 13.22
N GLU A 233 -20.92 -6.73 12.68
CA GLU A 233 -21.56 -6.10 11.52
C GLU A 233 -21.48 -6.98 10.27
N PHE A 234 -20.34 -7.63 10.04
CA PHE A 234 -20.20 -8.60 8.97
C PHE A 234 -21.20 -9.77 9.10
N LEU A 235 -21.38 -10.30 10.31
CA LEU A 235 -22.34 -11.37 10.56
C LEU A 235 -23.79 -10.89 10.40
N MET A 236 -24.12 -9.69 10.87
CA MET A 236 -25.44 -9.08 10.70
C MET A 236 -25.78 -8.92 9.22
N ALA A 237 -24.85 -8.39 8.42
CA ALA A 237 -25.02 -8.24 6.99
C ALA A 237 -25.24 -9.59 6.27
N GLN A 238 -24.46 -10.62 6.64
CA GLN A 238 -24.64 -11.96 6.07
C GLN A 238 -25.98 -12.59 6.45
N LYS A 239 -26.40 -12.41 7.70
CA LYS A 239 -27.71 -12.87 8.16
C LYS A 239 -28.83 -12.21 7.36
N LEU A 240 -28.74 -10.90 7.14
CA LEU A 240 -29.73 -10.14 6.37
C LEU A 240 -29.82 -10.63 4.92
N LEU A 241 -28.68 -10.85 4.25
CA LEU A 241 -28.66 -11.43 2.91
C LEU A 241 -29.36 -12.80 2.87
N TYR A 242 -29.10 -13.65 3.87
CA TYR A 242 -29.73 -14.96 3.96
C TYR A 242 -31.24 -14.86 4.21
N GLU A 243 -31.70 -13.97 5.09
CA GLU A 243 -33.13 -13.77 5.37
C GLU A 243 -33.90 -13.27 4.16
N VAL A 244 -33.28 -12.42 3.32
CA VAL A 244 -33.92 -11.87 2.11
C VAL A 244 -33.93 -12.85 0.94
N LEU A 245 -32.80 -13.54 0.71
CA LEU A 245 -32.66 -14.42 -0.45
C LEU A 245 -33.24 -15.82 -0.20
N GLY A 246 -33.27 -16.27 1.06
CA GLY A 246 -33.81 -17.56 1.46
C GLY A 246 -32.94 -18.76 1.08
N ASP A 247 -33.40 -19.95 1.47
CA ASP A 247 -32.69 -21.22 1.27
C ASP A 247 -32.60 -21.66 -0.20
N ASP A 248 -33.55 -21.22 -1.03
CA ASP A 248 -33.62 -21.62 -2.44
C ASP A 248 -32.66 -20.81 -3.34
N TYR A 249 -32.00 -19.79 -2.80
CA TYR A 249 -31.05 -18.99 -3.56
C TYR A 249 -29.72 -19.71 -3.74
N GLU A 250 -29.40 -20.05 -4.99
CA GLU A 250 -28.09 -20.60 -5.36
C GLU A 250 -27.19 -19.51 -5.96
N PRO A 251 -26.06 -19.17 -5.29
CA PRO A 251 -25.14 -18.17 -5.80
C PRO A 251 -24.50 -18.58 -7.12
N LYS A 252 -24.49 -17.67 -8.10
CA LYS A 252 -23.90 -17.91 -9.42
C LYS A 252 -22.42 -17.58 -9.38
N VAL A 253 -21.59 -18.59 -9.59
CA VAL A 253 -20.12 -18.45 -9.66
C VAL A 253 -19.65 -18.65 -11.10
N PRO A 254 -19.02 -17.65 -11.73
CA PRO A 254 -18.44 -17.78 -13.07
C PRO A 254 -17.30 -18.81 -13.12
N SER A 255 -16.98 -19.30 -14.32
CA SER A 255 -15.85 -20.22 -14.54
C SER A 255 -14.49 -19.59 -14.21
N GLU A 256 -14.35 -18.27 -14.42
CA GLU A 256 -13.16 -17.47 -14.10
C GLU A 256 -13.47 -16.46 -12.99
N PRO A 257 -13.62 -16.90 -11.73
CA PRO A 257 -14.11 -16.04 -10.64
C PRO A 257 -13.13 -14.90 -10.33
N CYS A 258 -11.82 -15.12 -10.37
CA CYS A 258 -10.85 -14.05 -10.13
C CYS A 258 -10.95 -12.92 -11.16
N LYS A 259 -11.02 -13.28 -12.45
CA LYS A 259 -11.17 -12.30 -13.54
C LYS A 259 -12.50 -11.56 -13.44
N TYR A 260 -13.56 -12.26 -13.06
CA TYR A 260 -14.86 -11.64 -12.82
C TYR A 260 -14.76 -10.57 -11.72
N ILE A 261 -14.17 -10.88 -10.56
CA ILE A 261 -14.03 -9.91 -9.46
C ILE A 261 -13.14 -8.73 -9.83
N THR A 262 -12.01 -8.97 -10.51
CA THR A 262 -11.10 -7.89 -10.91
C THR A 262 -11.73 -6.91 -11.91
N ASN A 263 -12.83 -7.29 -12.56
CA ASN A 263 -13.51 -6.46 -13.55
C ASN A 263 -14.80 -5.81 -13.01
N ILE A 264 -15.10 -5.95 -11.71
CA ILE A 264 -16.27 -5.30 -11.12
C ILE A 264 -16.07 -3.77 -11.20
N GLY A 265 -17.02 -3.08 -11.83
CA GLY A 265 -16.96 -1.63 -12.02
C GLY A 265 -15.99 -1.13 -13.09
N GLY A 266 -15.37 -2.03 -13.86
CA GLY A 266 -14.57 -1.69 -15.04
C GLY A 266 -15.42 -1.67 -16.31
N GLU A 267 -16.24 -0.63 -16.47
CA GLU A 267 -16.68 -0.11 -17.77
C GLU A 267 -16.14 1.31 -17.95
#